data_AF-A0A3B9IYF5-F1
#
_entry.id   AF-A0A3B9IYF5-F1
#
_cell.length_a   1.000
_cell.length_b   1.000
_cell.length_c   1.000
_cell.angle_alpha   90.00
_cell.angle_beta   90.00
_cell.angle_gamma   90.00
#
_symmetry.space_group_name_H-M   'P 1'
#
loop_
_entity.id
_entity.type
_entity.pdbx_description
1 polymer ?
#
loop_
_entity_poly.entity_id
_entity_poly.type
_entity_poly.pdbx_seq_one_letter_code
_entity_poly.pdbx_strand_id
1 'polypeptide(L)' 'MKKFVPYEKLSKKEKKKINSAKRRDWNGLNPVTRVADCPKKYSRKEKHKSRPENYQDGNFL' A
#
# COMPACT_ATOMS: atom_id res chain seq x y z
N MET A 1 30.43 -4.60 -14.05
CA MET A 1 29.04 -4.15 -13.86
C MET A 1 28.19 -4.60 -15.06
N LYS A 2 27.00 -5.16 -14.84
CA LYS A 2 26.08 -5.41 -15.97
C LYS A 2 25.59 -4.07 -16.51
N LYS A 3 25.70 -3.87 -17.82
CA LYS A 3 25.17 -2.67 -18.48
C LYS A 3 23.65 -2.67 -18.31
N PHE A 4 23.09 -1.53 -17.93
CA PHE A 4 21.64 -1.38 -17.84
C PHE A 4 21.04 -1.44 -19.24
N VAL A 5 20.05 -2.32 -19.43
CA VAL A 5 19.29 -2.43 -20.68
C VAL A 5 17.83 -2.15 -20.35
N PRO A 6 17.20 -1.15 -20.98
CA PRO A 6 15.77 -0.89 -20.80
C PRO A 6 14.92 -2.11 -21.18
N TYR A 7 13.82 -2.33 -20.46
CA TYR A 7 12.95 -3.50 -20.63
C TYR A 7 12.49 -3.70 -22.09
N GLU A 8 12.18 -2.61 -22.79
CA GLU A 8 11.72 -2.64 -24.18
C GLU A 8 12.74 -3.24 -25.15
N LYS A 9 14.03 -3.08 -24.86
CA LYS A 9 15.16 -3.53 -25.68
C LYS A 9 15.63 -4.94 -25.32
N LEU A 10 15.03 -5.58 -24.31
CA LEU A 10 15.34 -6.95 -23.95
C LEU A 10 14.82 -7.97 -24.97
N SER A 11 15.50 -9.11 -25.03
CA SER A 11 15.04 -10.26 -25.82
C SER A 11 13.68 -10.74 -25.33
N LYS A 12 12.92 -11.41 -26.21
CA LYS A 12 11.62 -12.01 -25.84
C LYS A 12 11.75 -12.98 -24.65
N LYS A 13 12.87 -13.71 -24.55
CA LYS A 13 13.14 -14.68 -23.47
C LYS A 13 13.34 -13.99 -22.12
N GLU A 14 14.12 -12.91 -22.06
CA GLU A 14 14.35 -12.17 -20.81
C GLU A 14 13.10 -11.44 -20.33
N LYS A 15 12.33 -10.84 -21.24
CA LYS A 15 11.02 -10.25 -20.92
C LYS A 15 10.10 -11.29 -20.25
N LYS A 16 10.03 -12.50 -20.81
CA LYS A 16 9.26 -13.62 -20.24
C LYS A 16 9.73 -13.99 -18.83
N LYS A 17 11.04 -14.07 -18.59
CA LYS A 17 11.62 -14.37 -17.27
C LYS A 17 11.24 -13.30 -16.23
N ILE A 18 11.41 -12.03 -16.58
CA ILE A 18 11.06 -10.89 -15.69
C ILE A 18 9.56 -10.88 -15.38
N ASN A 19 8.71 -11.03 -16.41
CA ASN A 19 7.25 -11.04 -16.20
C ASN A 19 6.79 -12.25 -15.40
N SER A 20 7.38 -13.43 -15.63
CA SER A 20 7.08 -14.61 -14.84
C SER A 20 7.48 -14.44 -13.37
N ALA A 21 8.55 -13.69 -13.07
CA ALA A 21 8.90 -13.37 -11.69
C ALA A 21 7.85 -12.42 -11.08
N LYS A 22 7.52 -11.33 -11.79
CA LYS A 22 6.55 -10.31 -11.35
C LYS A 22 5.10 -10.78 -11.20
N ARG A 23 4.72 -11.88 -11.85
CA ARG A 23 3.34 -12.41 -11.83
C ARG A 23 3.05 -13.35 -10.67
N ARG A 24 4.09 -13.87 -10.01
CA ARG A 24 3.91 -14.90 -8.96
C ARG A 24 3.35 -14.30 -7.68
N ASP A 25 3.63 -13.03 -7.44
CA ASP A 25 3.16 -12.27 -6.32
C ASP A 25 2.24 -11.15 -6.80
N TRP A 26 1.29 -10.77 -5.96
CA TRP A 26 0.51 -9.55 -6.17
C TRP A 26 1.31 -8.33 -5.70
N ASN A 27 2.63 -8.30 -5.94
CA ASN A 27 3.53 -7.26 -5.45
C ASN A 27 3.44 -7.06 -3.92
N GLY A 28 3.43 -8.17 -3.17
CA GLY A 28 3.27 -8.17 -1.70
C GLY A 28 1.83 -8.02 -1.18
N LEU A 29 0.83 -7.92 -2.06
CA LEU A 29 -0.58 -7.84 -1.65
C LEU A 29 -1.12 -9.23 -1.29
N ASN A 30 -1.46 -9.47 -0.03
CA ASN A 30 -2.15 -10.70 0.36
C ASN A 30 -3.67 -10.50 0.23
N PRO A 31 -4.37 -11.13 -0.75
CA PRO A 31 -5.81 -10.95 -0.93
C PRO A 31 -6.62 -11.40 0.28
N VAL A 32 -6.10 -12.34 1.08
CA VAL A 32 -6.75 -12.83 2.31
C VAL A 32 -6.79 -11.74 3.40
N THR A 33 -5.82 -10.83 3.42
CA THR A 33 -5.78 -9.73 4.40
C THR A 33 -6.64 -8.53 4.02
N ARG A 34 -7.17 -8.49 2.77
CA ARG A 34 -8.14 -7.47 2.35
C ARG A 34 -9.56 -7.84 2.81
N VAL A 35 -9.71 -8.23 4.06
CA VAL A 35 -11.02 -8.37 4.70
C VAL A 35 -11.55 -6.95 4.91
N ALA A 36 -12.51 -6.53 4.11
CA ALA A 36 -13.28 -5.33 4.42
C ALA A 36 -13.88 -5.51 5.82
N ASP A 37 -13.83 -4.48 6.66
CA ASP A 37 -14.48 -4.54 7.97
C ASP A 37 -15.93 -5.00 7.79
N CYS A 38 -16.36 -5.98 8.59
CA CYS A 38 -17.72 -6.49 8.50
C CYS A 38 -18.70 -5.31 8.65
N PRO A 39 -19.68 -5.13 7.74
CA PRO A 39 -20.56 -3.95 7.76
C PRO A 39 -21.42 -3.85 9.03
N LYS A 40 -21.59 -4.98 9.75
CA LYS A 40 -22.29 -5.07 11.03
C LYS A 40 -21.37 -4.97 12.25
N LYS A 41 -20.06 -4.81 12.06
CA LYS A 41 -19.11 -4.68 13.16
C LYS A 41 -19.37 -3.35 13.84
N TYR A 42 -19.75 -3.40 15.11
CA TYR A 42 -19.89 -2.20 15.92
C TYR A 42 -18.52 -1.53 16.05
N SER A 43 -18.40 -0.31 15.54
CA SER A 43 -17.21 0.52 15.66
C SER A 43 -17.62 1.83 16.33
N ARG A 44 -17.13 2.06 17.57
CA ARG A 44 -17.25 3.38 18.22
C ARG A 44 -16.26 4.32 17.56
N LYS A 45 -16.62 4.86 16.39
CA LYS A 45 -15.87 5.97 15.81
C LYS A 45 -15.89 7.10 16.84
N GLU A 46 -14.72 7.59 17.21
CA GLU A 46 -14.62 8.76 18.09
C GLU A 46 -15.37 9.90 17.42
N LYS A 47 -16.44 10.37 18.08
CA LYS A 47 -17.31 11.42 17.56
C LYS A 47 -16.56 12.76 17.43
N HIS A 48 -15.47 12.91 18.17
CA HIS A 48 -14.63 14.08 18.22
C HIS A 48 -13.17 13.65 18.09
N LYS A 49 -12.42 14.29 17.19
CA LYS A 49 -10.95 14.22 17.24
C LYS A 49 -10.54 14.73 18.61
N SER A 50 -9.67 14.00 19.31
CA SER A 50 -9.05 14.50 20.53
C SER A 50 -8.51 15.91 20.29
N ARG A 51 -8.69 16.78 21.29
CA ARG A 51 -8.16 18.14 21.29
C ARG A 51 -6.71 18.10 20.81
N PRO A 52 -6.31 18.86 19.77
CA PRO A 52 -4.91 18.91 19.37
C PRO A 52 -4.08 19.31 20.59
N GLU A 53 -2.93 18.66 20.83
CA GLU A 53 -2.10 18.89 22.02
C GLU A 53 -1.74 20.37 22.23
N ASN A 54 -1.83 21.19 21.17
CA ASN A 54 -1.46 22.61 21.17
C ASN A 54 -2.60 23.57 21.55
N TYR A 55 -3.76 23.08 21.99
CA TYR A 55 -4.82 23.95 22.52
C TYR A 55 -4.66 24.09 24.02
N GLN A 56 -4.25 25.27 24.51
CA GLN A 56 -4.36 25.65 25.93
C GLN A 56 -5.38 26.79 26.04
N ASP A 57 -6.40 26.61 26.87
CA ASP A 57 -7.36 27.62 27.35
C ASP A 57 -7.80 28.72 26.35
N GLY A 58 -8.24 28.30 25.16
CA GLY A 58 -8.92 29.18 24.20
C GLY A 58 -8.01 29.96 23.25
N ASN A 59 -6.69 29.79 23.29
CA ASN A 59 -5.77 30.38 22.32
C ASN A 59 -5.07 29.29 21.48
N PHE A 60 -5.00 29.54 20.17
CA PHE A 60 -4.16 28.77 19.25
C PHE A 60 -2.74 29.35 19.36
N LEU A 61 -1.75 28.51 19.66
CA LEU A 61 -0.33 28.87 19.57
C LEU A 61 0.09 29.10 18.12
#